data_AF-A0A1A0MF78-F1
#
_entry.id   AF-A0A1A0MF78-F1
#
_cell.length_a   1.000
_cell.length_b   1.000
_cell.length_c   1.000
_cell.angle_alpha   90.00
_cell.angle_beta   90.00
_cell.angle_gamma   90.00
#
_symmetry.space_group_name_H-M   'P 1'
#
loop_
_entity.id
_entity.type
_entity.pdbx_description
1 polymer ?
#
loop_
_entity_poly.entity_id
_entity_poly.type
_entity_poly.pdbx_seq_one_letter_code
_entity_poly.pdbx_strand_id
1 'polypeptide(L)'
;MADTLREKVFAAVCDVLYIEEADLTDGDATDLRDLGLDSVRFVLIMKQLGVDRESEVPSRLAENLSIEGWVKELENLGERA
;
A
#
# COMPACT_ATOMS: atom_id res chain seq x y z
N MET A 1 11.12 -11.81 -4.59
CA MET A 1 10.30 -11.58 -3.38
C MET A 1 9.57 -10.24 -3.49
N ALA A 2 10.22 -9.20 -4.02
CA ALA A 2 9.59 -7.93 -4.41
C ALA A 2 8.32 -8.11 -5.27
N ASP A 3 8.35 -8.95 -6.31
CA ASP A 3 7.18 -9.17 -7.18
C ASP A 3 5.97 -9.70 -6.39
N THR A 4 6.17 -10.65 -5.47
CA THR A 4 5.08 -11.20 -4.65
C THR A 4 4.54 -10.21 -3.60
N LEU A 5 5.34 -9.24 -3.16
CA LEU A 5 4.90 -8.23 -2.21
C LEU A 5 4.18 -7.09 -2.93
N ARG A 6 4.74 -6.63 -4.05
CA ARG A 6 4.10 -5.70 -4.97
C ARG A 6 2.71 -6.19 -5.37
N GLU A 7 2.59 -7.44 -5.81
CA GLU A 7 1.30 -8.05 -6.19
C GLU A 7 0.29 -8.02 -5.04
N LYS A 8 0.72 -8.27 -3.79
CA LYS A 8 -0.16 -8.20 -2.61
C LYS A 8 -0.62 -6.78 -2.31
N VAL A 9 0.30 -5.82 -2.37
CA VAL A 9 0.00 -4.39 -2.17
C VAL A 9 -0.96 -3.91 -3.24
N PHE A 10 -0.65 -4.19 -4.50
CA PHE A 10 -1.48 -3.83 -5.64
C PHE A 10 -2.88 -4.44 -5.56
N ALA A 11 -3.01 -5.73 -5.25
CA ALA A 11 -4.30 -6.38 -5.08
C ALA A 11 -5.13 -5.74 -3.95
N ALA A 12 -4.53 -5.45 -2.80
CA ALA A 12 -5.23 -4.79 -1.69
C ALA A 12 -5.69 -3.37 -2.04
N VAL A 13 -4.89 -2.63 -2.81
CA VAL A 13 -5.25 -1.31 -3.32
C VAL A 13 -6.44 -1.41 -4.27
N CYS A 14 -6.39 -2.31 -5.26
CA CYS A 14 -7.48 -2.52 -6.22
C CYS A 14 -8.79 -2.90 -5.51
N ASP A 15 -8.73 -3.83 -4.56
CA ASP A 15 -9.90 -4.32 -3.83
C ASP A 15 -10.58 -3.22 -2.99
N VAL A 16 -9.80 -2.34 -2.36
CA VAL A 16 -10.34 -1.31 -1.46
C VAL A 16 -10.71 -0.02 -2.18
N LEU A 17 -9.94 0.37 -3.19
CA LEU A 17 -10.19 1.60 -3.95
C LEU A 17 -11.15 1.38 -5.11
N TYR A 18 -11.46 0.12 -5.45
CA TYR A 18 -12.29 -0.26 -6.59
C TYR A 18 -11.73 0.27 -7.92
N ILE A 19 -10.42 0.07 -8.12
CA ILE A 19 -9.67 0.51 -9.31
C ILE A 19 -9.01 -0.70 -10.00
N GLU A 20 -8.54 -0.47 -11.23
CA GLU A 20 -7.72 -1.40 -12.00
C GLU A 20 -6.33 -0.79 -12.30
N GLU A 21 -5.41 -1.59 -12.86
CA GLU A 21 -4.05 -1.13 -13.19
C GLU A 21 -4.06 0.08 -14.14
N ALA A 22 -5.03 0.14 -15.05
CA ALA A 22 -5.18 1.22 -16.03
C ALA A 22 -5.54 2.58 -15.40
N ASP A 23 -6.02 2.60 -14.15
CA ASP A 23 -6.33 3.84 -13.42
C ASP A 23 -5.08 4.49 -12.82
N LEU A 24 -3.96 3.76 -12.73
CA LEU A 24 -2.68 4.30 -12.27
C LEU A 24 -2.09 5.26 -13.31
N THR A 25 -2.04 6.54 -12.99
CA THR A 25 -1.57 7.60 -13.90
C THR A 25 -0.05 7.68 -14.01
N ASP A 26 0.67 7.18 -13.01
CA ASP A 26 2.14 7.11 -12.95
C ASP A 26 2.62 5.72 -12.49
N GLY A 27 1.87 4.67 -12.86
CA GLY A 27 2.13 3.30 -12.41
C GLY A 27 2.16 3.22 -10.88
N ASP A 28 3.12 2.47 -10.32
CA ASP A 28 3.24 2.28 -8.87
C ASP A 28 3.58 3.56 -8.09
N ALA A 29 4.05 4.62 -8.76
CA ALA A 29 4.36 5.91 -8.16
C ALA A 29 3.11 6.82 -8.04
N THR A 30 1.97 6.41 -8.60
CA THR A 30 0.70 7.15 -8.51
C THR A 30 0.36 7.46 -7.05
N ASP A 31 0.03 8.72 -6.77
CA ASP A 31 -0.47 9.13 -5.46
C ASP A 31 -1.86 8.53 -5.25
N LEU A 32 -1.96 7.60 -4.29
CA LEU A 32 -3.21 6.86 -4.04
C LEU A 32 -4.35 7.79 -3.58
N ARG A 33 -4.07 9.00 -3.11
CA ARG A 33 -5.10 10.00 -2.77
C ARG A 33 -5.88 10.46 -4.00
N ASP A 34 -5.22 10.52 -5.16
CA ASP A 34 -5.86 10.87 -6.43
C ASP A 34 -6.86 9.78 -6.86
N LEU A 35 -6.70 8.56 -6.35
CA LEU A 35 -7.56 7.40 -6.56
C LEU A 35 -8.57 7.20 -5.42
N GLY A 36 -8.68 8.18 -4.51
CA GLY A 36 -9.66 8.16 -3.43
C GLY A 36 -9.22 7.41 -2.18
N LEU A 37 -7.92 7.23 -1.96
CA LEU A 37 -7.41 6.79 -0.67
C LEU A 37 -7.71 7.85 0.40
N ASP A 38 -8.46 7.44 1.43
CA ASP A 38 -8.76 8.22 2.63
C ASP A 38 -8.36 7.44 3.89
N SER A 39 -8.56 8.04 5.07
CA SER A 39 -8.18 7.42 6.34
C SER A 39 -8.91 6.09 6.62
N VAL A 40 -10.14 5.91 6.13
CA VAL A 40 -10.91 4.67 6.33
C VAL A 40 -10.36 3.59 5.40
N ARG A 41 -10.21 3.91 4.11
CA ARG A 41 -9.68 3.01 3.08
C ARG A 41 -8.24 2.62 3.37
N PHE A 42 -7.42 3.54 3.87
CA PHE A 42 -6.07 3.24 4.35
C PHE A 42 -6.09 2.14 5.42
N VAL A 43 -6.94 2.26 6.44
CA VAL A 43 -7.05 1.23 7.49
C VAL A 43 -7.55 -0.11 6.94
N LEU A 44 -8.46 -0.11 5.95
CA LEU A 44 -8.91 -1.34 5.31
C LEU A 44 -7.78 -2.04 4.54
N ILE A 45 -6.95 -1.28 3.81
CA ILE A 45 -5.78 -1.84 3.13
C ILE A 45 -4.78 -2.40 4.14
N MET A 46 -4.51 -1.68 5.24
CA MET A 46 -3.62 -2.18 6.30
C MET A 46 -4.11 -3.50 6.88
N LYS A 47 -5.41 -3.62 7.12
CA LYS A 47 -6.03 -4.87 7.59
C LYS A 47 -5.87 -6.01 6.58
N GLN A 48 -6.01 -5.73 5.28
CA GLN A 48 -5.85 -6.72 4.21
C GLN A 48 -4.40 -7.17 4.04
N LEU A 49 -3.44 -6.26 4.26
CA LEU A 49 -2.00 -6.56 4.25
C LEU A 49 -1.52 -7.22 5.55
N GLY A 50 -2.38 -7.36 6.56
CA GLY A 50 -2.01 -7.92 7.86
C GLY A 50 -1.07 -7.03 8.66
N VAL A 51 -1.06 -5.73 8.39
CA VAL A 51 -0.24 -4.75 9.12
C VAL A 51 -0.85 -4.50 10.49
N ASP A 52 -0.02 -4.65 11.53
CA ASP A 52 -0.42 -4.33 12.89
C ASP A 52 -0.56 -2.80 13.06
N ARG A 53 -1.75 -2.38 13.51
CA ARG A 53 -2.08 -0.97 13.71
C ARG A 53 -1.31 -0.34 14.87
N GLU A 54 -0.86 -1.13 15.84
CA GLU A 54 -0.11 -0.62 17.00
C GLU A 54 1.39 -0.46 16.71
N SER A 55 1.85 -0.90 15.53
CA SER A 55 3.23 -0.74 15.09
C SER A 55 3.51 0.66 14.50
N GLU A 56 4.78 0.98 14.25
CA GLU A 56 5.17 2.21 13.53
C GLU A 56 4.87 2.15 12.02
N VAL A 57 4.50 0.98 11.51
CA VAL A 57 4.35 0.71 10.07
C VAL A 57 3.27 1.58 9.42
N PRO A 58 2.05 1.72 9.98
CA PRO A 58 1.03 2.60 9.41
C PRO A 58 1.52 4.05 9.27
N SER A 59 2.32 4.54 10.22
CA SER A 59 2.86 5.90 10.17
C SER A 59 3.82 6.08 8.98
N ARG A 60 4.72 5.11 8.75
CA ARG A 60 5.65 5.15 7.61
C ARG A 60 4.96 5.00 6.27
N LEU A 61 3.97 4.11 6.18
CA LEU A 61 3.15 3.96 4.98
C LEU A 61 2.34 5.23 4.69
N ALA A 62 1.91 5.96 5.72
CA ALA A 62 1.23 7.24 5.56
C ALA A 62 2.16 8.37 5.05
N GLU A 63 3.48 8.25 5.22
CA GLU A 63 4.47 9.21 4.68
C GLU A 63 4.69 9.03 3.16
N ASN A 64 4.36 7.86 2.61
CA ASN A 64 4.55 7.56 1.20
C ASN A 64 3.37 6.79 0.61
N LEU A 65 2.32 7.52 0.18
CA LEU A 65 1.04 6.98 -0.29
C LEU A 65 1.09 6.54 -1.76
N SER A 66 2.03 5.65 -2.08
CA SER A 66 2.21 5.03 -3.40
C SER A 66 2.44 3.53 -3.24
N ILE A 67 2.16 2.72 -4.27
CA ILE A 67 2.42 1.28 -4.23
C ILE A 67 3.92 1.03 -4.09
N GLU A 68 4.75 1.74 -4.86
CA GLU A 68 6.22 1.64 -4.77
C GLU A 68 6.72 1.98 -3.35
N GLY A 69 6.20 3.07 -2.77
CA GLY A 69 6.52 3.50 -1.42
C GLY A 69 6.17 2.45 -0.37
N TRP A 70 4.97 1.87 -0.47
CA TRP A 70 4.53 0.84 0.46
C TRP A 70 5.31 -0.45 0.33
N VAL A 71 5.63 -0.89 -0.90
CA VAL A 71 6.47 -2.07 -1.11
C VAL A 71 7.81 -1.87 -0.43
N LYS A 72 8.48 -0.73 -0.63
CA LYS A 72 9.77 -0.43 -0.02
C LYS A 72 9.73 -0.47 1.52
N GLU A 73 8.72 0.14 2.13
CA GLU A 73 8.58 0.12 3.60
C GLU A 73 8.30 -1.29 4.15
N LEU A 74 7.49 -2.08 3.43
CA LEU A 74 7.16 -3.44 3.83
C LEU A 74 8.34 -4.42 3.63
N GLU A 75 9.17 -4.24 2.61
CA GLU A 75 10.42 -4.99 2.43
C GLU A 75 11.39 -4.72 3.58
N ASN A 76 11.58 -3.44 3.94
CA ASN A 76 12.45 -3.04 5.06
C ASN A 76 12.04 -3.69 6.39
N LEU A 77 10.76 -4.02 6.58
CA LEU A 77 10.28 -4.74 7.77
C LEU A 77 10.58 -6.23 7.71
N GLY A 78 10.41 -6.85 6.55
CA GLY A 78 10.71 -8.26 6.32
C GLY A 78 12.19 -8.60 6.46
N GLU A 79 13.08 -7.65 6.16
CA GLU A 79 14.53 -7.80 6.36
C GLU A 79 14.98 -7.62 7.82
N ARG A 80 14.13 -7.01 8.67
CA ARG A 80 14.43 -6.71 10.08
C ARG A 80 13.84 -7.73 11.06
N ALA A 81 13.03 -8.67 10.59
CA ALA A 81 12.38 -9.74 11.37
C ALA A 81 13.18 -11.05 11.32
#